data_AF-A0A4V1UF97-F1
#
_entry.id   AF-A0A4V1UF97-F1
#
_cell.length_a   1.000
_cell.length_b   1.000
_cell.length_c   1.000
_cell.angle_alpha   90.00
_cell.angle_beta   90.00
_cell.angle_gamma   90.00
#
_symmetry.space_group_name_H-M   'P 1'
#
loop_
_entity.id
_entity.type
_entity.pdbx_description
1 polymer ?
#
loop_
_entity_poly.entity_id
_entity_poly.type
_entity_poly.pdbx_seq_one_letter_code
_entity_poly.pdbx_strand_id
1 'polypeptide(L)'
;MGALLLPVWANGQPAPVSLANIYRPGIALADYWVSEKYDGVRGYWDGSRLWTRNGEPVFAPAWFTAAWPKVPMDGELWAGRGRFTHAVSTARQQTPDDAAWRGMRFMVFD
;
A
#
# COMPACT_ATOMS: atom_id res chain seq x y z
N MET A 1 34.93 19.56 21.88
CA MET A 1 34.51 18.56 20.88
C MET A 1 33.07 18.18 21.14
N GLY A 2 32.12 18.79 20.44
CA GLY A 2 30.70 18.44 20.52
C GLY A 2 30.27 17.95 19.15
N ALA A 3 30.00 16.64 19.02
CA ALA A 3 29.47 16.08 17.80
C ALA A 3 27.96 16.34 17.76
N LEU A 4 27.54 17.25 16.88
CA LEU A 4 26.12 17.44 16.53
C LEU A 4 25.69 16.25 15.66
N LEU A 5 24.82 15.40 16.21
CA LEU A 5 24.10 14.39 15.45
C LEU A 5 23.01 15.10 14.64
N LEU A 6 23.22 15.21 13.33
CA LEU A 6 22.17 15.63 12.42
C LEU A 6 21.14 14.50 12.31
N PRO A 7 19.82 14.79 12.36
CA PRO A 7 18.81 13.79 12.08
C PRO A 7 18.96 13.34 10.62
N VAL A 8 19.07 12.03 10.41
CA VAL A 8 18.94 11.44 9.07
C VAL A 8 17.48 11.54 8.69
N TRP A 9 17.16 12.41 7.74
CA TRP A 9 15.87 12.39 7.09
C TRP A 9 15.89 11.21 6.13
N ALA A 10 15.01 10.23 6.35
CA ALA A 10 14.85 9.13 5.41
C ALA A 10 14.35 9.73 4.09
N ASN A 11 15.24 9.86 3.11
CA ASN A 11 14.86 10.14 1.72
C ASN A 11 14.17 8.88 1.17
N GLY A 12 12.89 8.71 1.50
CA GLY A 12 12.05 7.69 0.88
C GLY A 12 11.91 8.02 -0.60
N GLN A 13 12.66 7.33 -1.46
CA GLN A 13 12.32 7.32 -2.89
C GLN A 13 10.88 6.81 -3.01
N PRO A 14 10.00 7.49 -3.77
CA PRO A 14 8.65 7.00 -3.97
C PRO A 14 8.72 5.58 -4.51
N ALA A 15 7.87 4.69 -3.99
CA ALA A 15 7.76 3.35 -4.54
C ALA A 15 7.50 3.47 -6.07
N PRO A 16 8.12 2.62 -6.91
CA PRO A 16 7.98 2.68 -8.37
C PRO A 16 6.58 2.18 -8.77
N VAL A 17 5.60 3.06 -8.62
CA VAL A 17 4.18 2.74 -8.71
C VAL A 17 3.62 3.20 -10.04
N SER A 18 3.07 2.28 -10.84
CA SER A 18 2.43 2.60 -12.13
C SER A 18 1.09 3.34 -11.96
N LEU A 19 0.86 4.40 -12.76
CA LEU A 19 -0.38 5.18 -12.74
C LEU A 19 -1.33 4.75 -13.87
N ALA A 20 -2.63 4.62 -13.54
CA ALA A 20 -3.65 4.30 -14.52
C ALA A 20 -4.04 5.54 -15.36
N ASN A 21 -4.27 5.34 -16.65
CA ASN A 21 -4.89 6.32 -17.54
C ASN A 21 -6.42 6.29 -17.44
N ILE A 22 -7.07 7.40 -17.78
CA ILE A 22 -8.53 7.46 -17.90
C ILE A 22 -8.96 6.67 -19.15
N TYR A 23 -10.00 5.84 -19.00
CA TYR A 23 -10.59 5.09 -20.12
C TYR A 23 -10.98 6.00 -21.28
N ARG A 24 -10.67 5.58 -22.51
CA ARG A 24 -11.06 6.26 -23.75
C ARG A 24 -11.98 5.36 -24.56
N PRO A 25 -13.17 5.83 -24.96
CA PRO A 25 -14.04 5.08 -25.86
C PRO A 25 -13.31 4.71 -27.16
N GLY A 26 -13.57 3.50 -27.68
CA GLY A 26 -12.97 2.99 -28.92
C GLY A 26 -11.72 2.12 -28.73
N ILE A 27 -11.26 1.92 -27.50
CA ILE A 27 -10.23 0.92 -27.19
C ILE A 27 -10.83 -0.50 -27.33
N ALA A 28 -10.07 -1.42 -27.92
CA ALA A 28 -10.43 -2.83 -28.02
C ALA A 28 -10.29 -3.52 -26.64
N LEU A 29 -11.37 -3.56 -25.86
CA LEU A 29 -11.36 -4.13 -24.50
C LEU A 29 -10.95 -5.61 -24.45
N ALA A 30 -11.06 -6.35 -25.55
CA ALA A 30 -10.63 -7.74 -25.65
C ALA A 30 -9.13 -7.94 -25.40
N ASP A 31 -8.32 -6.89 -25.58
CA ASP A 31 -6.86 -6.93 -25.38
C ASP A 31 -6.45 -6.62 -23.93
N TYR A 32 -7.42 -6.46 -23.01
CA TYR A 32 -7.17 -6.01 -21.64
C TYR A 32 -7.73 -6.97 -20.58
N TRP A 33 -6.96 -7.15 -19.52
CA TRP A 33 -7.47 -7.71 -18.27
C TRP A 33 -8.23 -6.62 -17.52
N VAL A 34 -9.47 -6.94 -17.09
CA VAL A 34 -10.32 -6.01 -16.34
C VAL A 34 -10.43 -6.50 -14.90
N SER A 35 -10.17 -5.61 -13.96
CA SER A 35 -10.30 -5.86 -12.52
C SER A 35 -11.18 -4.79 -11.87
N GLU A 36 -11.66 -5.10 -10.68
CA GLU A 36 -12.30 -4.10 -9.83
C GLU A 36 -11.28 -3.03 -9.38
N LYS A 37 -11.68 -1.77 -9.44
CA LYS A 37 -10.93 -0.68 -8.82
C LYS A 37 -11.32 -0.57 -7.34
N TYR A 38 -10.42 -0.99 -6.46
CA TYR A 38 -10.60 -0.83 -5.01
C TYR A 38 -10.50 0.63 -4.55
N ASP A 39 -11.24 0.96 -3.50
CA ASP A 39 -11.28 2.25 -2.80
C ASP A 39 -10.54 2.14 -1.46
N GLY A 40 -9.21 2.04 -1.51
CA GLY A 40 -8.38 1.85 -0.32
C GLY A 40 -7.18 2.79 -0.23
N VAL A 41 -6.08 2.30 0.31
CA VAL A 41 -4.79 2.98 0.31
C VAL A 41 -3.81 2.15 -0.51
N ARG A 42 -3.25 2.74 -1.58
CA ARG A 42 -2.22 2.08 -2.37
C ARG A 42 -1.00 1.72 -1.51
N GLY A 43 -0.64 0.45 -1.55
CA GLY A 43 0.48 -0.12 -0.82
C GLY A 43 1.45 -0.83 -1.75
N TYR A 44 2.74 -0.71 -1.44
CA TYR A 44 3.83 -1.43 -2.09
C TYR A 44 4.52 -2.31 -1.05
N TRP A 45 4.54 -3.62 -1.28
CA TRP A 45 5.34 -4.55 -0.51
C TRP A 45 6.69 -4.72 -1.19
N ASP A 46 7.78 -4.46 -0.49
CA ASP A 46 9.14 -4.56 -1.08
C ASP A 46 9.77 -5.97 -0.96
N GLY A 47 9.00 -6.96 -0.48
CA GLY A 47 9.51 -8.27 -0.07
C GLY A 47 9.74 -8.40 1.44
N SER A 48 9.64 -7.31 2.19
CA SER A 48 9.90 -7.25 3.64
C SER A 48 9.05 -6.24 4.42
N ARG A 49 8.67 -5.11 3.82
CA ARG A 49 7.92 -4.02 4.44
C ARG A 49 6.88 -3.47 3.48
N LEU A 50 5.80 -2.96 4.06
CA LEU A 50 4.76 -2.22 3.35
C LEU A 50 5.09 -0.72 3.34
N TRP A 51 4.88 -0.12 2.18
CA TRP A 51 5.09 1.30 1.92
C TRP A 51 3.84 1.91 1.29
N THR A 52 3.54 3.15 1.62
CA THR A 52 2.56 3.93 0.86
C THR A 52 3.15 4.39 -0.47
N ARG A 53 2.29 4.84 -1.39
CA ARG A 53 2.71 5.46 -2.65
C ARG A 53 3.75 6.58 -2.49
N ASN A 54 3.68 7.33 -1.41
CA ASN A 54 4.57 8.48 -1.18
C ASN A 54 5.89 8.09 -0.49
N GLY A 55 6.14 6.79 -0.26
CA GLY A 55 7.37 6.31 0.38
C GLY A 55 7.32 6.26 1.90
N GLU A 56 6.16 6.53 2.52
CA GLU A 56 5.99 6.39 3.98
C GLU A 56 5.81 4.92 4.38
N PRO A 57 6.43 4.44 5.46
CA PRO A 57 6.22 3.08 5.94
C PRO A 57 4.79 2.89 6.47
N VAL A 58 4.21 1.72 6.20
CA VAL A 58 2.94 1.29 6.79
C VAL A 58 3.25 0.29 7.90
N PHE A 59 2.85 0.61 9.13
CA PHE A 59 3.06 -0.24 10.29
C PHE A 59 1.91 -1.23 10.42
N ALA A 60 2.04 -2.39 9.77
CA ALA A 60 1.11 -3.51 9.92
C ALA A 60 1.52 -4.43 11.09
N PRO A 61 0.59 -5.08 11.79
CA PRO A 61 0.91 -6.16 12.70
C PRO A 61 1.72 -7.25 12.01
N ALA A 62 2.66 -7.86 12.72
CA ALA A 62 3.54 -8.89 12.15
C ALA A 62 2.76 -10.06 11.50
N TRP A 63 1.61 -10.43 12.07
CA TRP A 63 0.77 -11.50 11.54
C TRP A 63 0.15 -11.19 10.17
N PHE A 64 0.00 -9.91 9.81
CA PHE A 64 -0.66 -9.51 8.56
C PHE A 64 0.19 -9.87 7.33
N THR A 65 1.52 -9.76 7.45
CA THR A 65 2.47 -10.02 6.37
C THR A 65 3.31 -11.28 6.57
N ALA A 66 3.14 -12.01 7.68
CA ALA A 66 4.01 -13.11 8.09
C ALA A 66 4.22 -14.21 7.03
N ALA A 67 3.20 -14.47 6.19
CA ALA A 67 3.22 -15.52 5.18
C ALA A 67 3.39 -14.98 3.75
N TRP A 68 3.71 -13.71 3.58
CA TRP A 68 3.85 -13.12 2.25
C TRP A 68 5.19 -13.48 1.60
N PRO A 69 5.22 -13.61 0.26
CA PRO A 69 6.45 -13.93 -0.45
C PRO A 69 7.46 -12.77 -0.34
N LYS A 70 8.76 -13.10 -0.45
CA LYS A 70 9.84 -12.10 -0.55
C LYS A 70 9.99 -11.56 -1.98
N VAL A 71 8.87 -11.29 -2.63
CA VAL A 71 8.78 -10.73 -3.99
C VAL A 71 8.05 -9.40 -3.88
N PRO A 72 8.51 -8.33 -4.55
CA PRO A 72 7.78 -7.08 -4.58
C PRO A 72 6.35 -7.26 -5.11
N MET A 73 5.39 -6.58 -4.49
CA MET A 73 3.98 -6.61 -4.90
C MET A 73 3.36 -5.23 -4.79
N ASP A 74 2.59 -4.86 -5.80
CA ASP A 74 1.81 -3.64 -5.88
C ASP A 74 0.34 -3.98 -5.62
N GLY A 75 -0.30 -3.21 -4.73
CA GLY A 75 -1.66 -3.53 -4.32
C GLY A 75 -2.38 -2.40 -3.60
N GLU A 76 -3.59 -2.72 -3.14
CA GLU A 76 -4.42 -1.81 -2.35
C GLU A 76 -4.67 -2.40 -0.95
N LEU A 77 -4.35 -1.64 0.10
CA LEU A 77 -4.85 -1.91 1.45
C LEU A 77 -6.32 -1.52 1.50
N TRP A 78 -7.19 -2.52 1.59
CA TRP A 78 -8.63 -2.37 1.39
C TRP A 78 -9.44 -2.99 2.53
N ALA A 79 -10.51 -2.31 2.93
CA ALA A 79 -11.34 -2.71 4.07
C ALA A 79 -12.73 -3.23 3.69
N GLY A 80 -13.02 -3.38 2.40
CA GLY A 80 -14.39 -3.62 1.90
C GLY A 80 -15.02 -2.38 1.28
N ARG A 81 -16.06 -2.57 0.47
CA ARG A 81 -16.79 -1.48 -0.20
C ARG A 81 -17.33 -0.47 0.81
N GLY A 82 -17.17 0.82 0.53
CA GLY A 82 -17.69 1.89 1.38
C GLY A 82 -16.95 2.04 2.71
N ARG A 83 -15.80 1.37 2.87
CA ARG A 83 -14.97 1.41 4.09
C ARG A 83 -13.62 2.10 3.86
N PHE A 84 -13.55 2.99 2.88
CA PHE A 84 -12.37 3.80 2.59
C PHE A 84 -11.79 4.49 3.83
N THR A 85 -12.63 5.12 4.66
CA THR A 85 -12.16 5.80 5.89
C THR A 85 -11.49 4.83 6.87
N HIS A 86 -12.00 3.60 6.98
CA HIS A 86 -11.37 2.55 7.81
C HIS A 86 -10.00 2.15 7.26
N ALA A 87 -9.89 1.99 5.94
CA ALA A 87 -8.61 1.68 5.30
C ALA A 87 -7.57 2.78 5.51
N VAL A 88 -7.97 4.04 5.32
CA VAL A 88 -7.10 5.20 5.51
C VAL A 88 -6.67 5.36 6.97
N SER A 89 -7.60 5.27 7.92
CA SER A 89 -7.27 5.43 9.33
C SER A 89 -6.33 4.33 9.80
N THR A 90 -6.59 3.07 9.42
CA THR A 90 -5.77 1.91 9.80
C THR A 90 -4.36 2.01 9.22
N ALA A 91 -4.23 2.33 7.92
CA ALA A 91 -2.92 2.37 7.25
C ALA A 91 -2.01 3.52 7.71
N ARG A 92 -2.57 4.59 8.32
CA ARG A 92 -1.82 5.76 8.81
C ARG A 92 -1.39 5.66 10.27
N GLN A 93 -1.84 4.65 11.00
CA GLN A 93 -1.44 4.46 12.40
C GLN A 93 0.05 4.12 12.49
N GLN A 94 0.75 4.80 13.41
CA GLN A 94 2.15 4.46 13.71
C GLN A 94 2.28 3.25 14.63
N THR A 95 1.27 3.02 15.48
CA THR A 95 1.14 1.82 16.31
C THR A 95 -0.02 0.99 15.77
N PRO A 96 0.20 -0.22 15.25
CA PRO A 96 -0.87 -1.02 14.66
C PRO A 96 -1.91 -1.46 15.70
N ASP A 97 -3.19 -1.27 15.37
CA ASP A 97 -4.32 -1.87 16.10
C ASP A 97 -4.77 -3.17 15.43
N ASP A 98 -4.56 -4.30 16.11
CA ASP A 98 -4.95 -5.63 15.63
C ASP A 98 -6.42 -5.71 15.21
N ALA A 99 -7.35 -5.11 15.96
CA ALA A 99 -8.77 -5.18 15.66
C ALA A 99 -9.09 -4.43 14.36
N ALA A 100 -8.46 -3.27 14.14
CA ALA A 100 -8.61 -2.52 12.90
C ALA A 100 -8.05 -3.29 11.69
N TRP A 101 -6.88 -3.91 11.87
CA TRP A 101 -6.20 -4.69 10.82
C TRP A 101 -6.90 -5.99 10.44
N ARG A 102 -7.69 -6.60 11.33
CA ARG A 102 -8.53 -7.77 11.00
C ARG A 102 -9.58 -7.49 9.93
N GLY A 103 -9.97 -6.21 9.78
CA GLY A 103 -10.86 -5.76 8.71
C GLY A 103 -10.16 -5.43 7.40
N MET A 104 -8.82 -5.51 7.33
CA MET A 104 -8.02 -5.14 6.18
C MET A 104 -7.64 -6.36 5.34
N ARG A 105 -7.43 -6.12 4.04
CA ARG A 105 -6.83 -7.05 3.09
C ARG A 105 -5.84 -6.28 2.22
N PHE A 106 -4.81 -6.97 1.74
CA PHE A 106 -3.95 -6.44 0.70
C PHE A 106 -4.35 -7.07 -0.64
N MET A 107 -4.95 -6.26 -1.51
CA MET A 107 -5.46 -6.68 -2.81
C MET A 107 -4.38 -6.43 -3.85
N VAL A 108 -3.58 -7.45 -4.14
CA VAL A 108 -2.46 -7.40 -5.09
C VAL A 108 -2.98 -7.35 -6.52
N PHE A 109 -2.33 -6.56 -7.38
CA PHE A 109 -2.64 -6.47 -8.81
C PHE A 109 -1.42 -6.39 -9.74
N ASP A 110 -0.19 -6.28 -9.21
CA ASP A 110 1.08 -6.34 -9.97
C ASP A 110 2.19 -6.94 -9.09
#